data_AF-A0A7V9BUZ1-F1
#
_entry.id   AF-A0A7V9BUZ1-F1
#
_cell.length_a   1.000
_cell.length_b   1.000
_cell.length_c   1.000
_cell.angle_alpha   90.00
_cell.angle_beta   90.00
_cell.angle_gamma   90.00
#
_symmetry.space_group_name_H-M   'P 1'
#
loop_
_entity.id
_entity.type
_entity.pdbx_description
1 polymer ?
#
loop_
_entity_poly.entity_id
_entity_poly.type
_entity_poly.pdbx_seq_one_letter_code
_entity_poly.pdbx_strand_id
1 'polypeptide(L)'
;MRDPRQRQGTEVLPSLQSGTAGTSTRMRDASSTKLTKLATNLGNDEVQKRLDKGNASRDEMLKFLVERLDVVRDVQVREIALCSKQASWDFWRLVQNQGAHVDRPDPTRWCEVGRLYEVAAYHLCRGDVARGAAEMKRAADAEKVAFTSLTKLVQTTEQERSVEVPAVAEGPQGGAGACAMPDGVDVATQIQNVTETLRKLPDQERTQDPWWTEDEEEEEKKEGKGDDEKG
;
A
#
# COMPACT_ATOMS: atom_id res chain seq x y z
N MET A 1 -72.71 35.73 -26.50
CA MET A 1 -72.24 36.00 -27.88
C MET A 1 -72.72 34.86 -28.77
N ARG A 2 -73.07 35.20 -30.02
CA ARG A 2 -73.80 34.38 -31.00
C ARG A 2 -72.98 33.18 -31.53
N ASP A 3 -73.68 32.05 -31.70
CA ASP A 3 -73.67 31.01 -32.76
C ASP A 3 -72.92 31.42 -34.08
N PRO A 4 -72.43 30.52 -34.99
CA PRO A 4 -73.18 29.32 -35.43
C PRO A 4 -72.45 28.13 -36.14
N ARG A 5 -73.27 27.13 -36.50
CA ARG A 5 -73.20 26.15 -37.63
C ARG A 5 -72.60 24.77 -37.33
N GLN A 6 -73.46 23.74 -37.19
CA GLN A 6 -74.06 22.91 -38.28
C GLN A 6 -73.02 21.99 -38.94
N ARG A 7 -73.23 20.70 -39.25
CA ARG A 7 -74.39 19.82 -39.43
C ARG A 7 -73.81 18.38 -39.52
N GLN A 8 -74.42 17.39 -38.86
CA GLN A 8 -75.14 16.24 -39.47
C GLN A 8 -74.36 15.30 -40.41
N GLY A 9 -74.49 14.00 -40.14
CA GLY A 9 -74.45 12.90 -41.12
C GLY A 9 -73.49 11.77 -40.71
N THR A 10 -73.96 10.64 -40.15
CA THR A 10 -74.35 9.39 -40.86
C THR A 10 -73.20 8.84 -41.72
N GLU A 11 -72.72 7.60 -41.67
CA GLU A 11 -73.31 6.33 -41.24
C GLU A 11 -72.25 5.20 -41.46
N VAL A 12 -72.43 4.06 -40.78
CA VAL A 12 -72.14 2.68 -41.24
C VAL A 12 -70.67 2.20 -41.39
N LEU A 13 -70.27 1.33 -40.44
CA LEU A 13 -69.32 0.20 -40.62
C LEU A 13 -70.04 -0.90 -41.45
N PRO A 14 -69.39 -1.76 -42.28
CA PRO A 14 -68.27 -2.63 -41.81
C PRO A 14 -67.27 -3.14 -42.88
N SER A 15 -66.32 -3.95 -42.41
CA SER A 15 -65.86 -5.21 -43.03
C SER A 15 -64.65 -5.22 -43.98
N LEU A 16 -63.62 -5.92 -43.48
CA LEU A 16 -62.68 -6.81 -44.17
C LEU A 16 -61.73 -6.22 -45.22
N GLN A 17 -60.48 -6.00 -44.81
CA GLN A 17 -59.35 -6.61 -45.52
C GLN A 17 -58.38 -7.25 -44.52
N SER A 18 -58.58 -8.55 -44.36
CA SER A 18 -57.55 -9.50 -43.94
C SER A 18 -56.43 -9.47 -44.99
N GLY A 19 -55.36 -8.74 -44.68
CA GLY A 19 -54.08 -8.78 -45.40
C GLY A 19 -53.09 -9.59 -44.58
N THR A 20 -52.89 -10.83 -44.97
CA THR A 20 -51.89 -11.77 -44.46
C THR A 20 -50.48 -11.24 -44.71
N ALA A 21 -49.94 -10.46 -43.77
CA ALA A 21 -48.54 -10.05 -43.76
C ALA A 21 -47.94 -10.05 -42.34
N GLY A 22 -48.27 -11.05 -41.52
CA GLY A 22 -47.83 -11.14 -40.12
C GLY A 22 -46.71 -12.15 -39.84
N THR A 23 -46.33 -12.98 -40.82
CA THR A 23 -45.55 -14.20 -40.52
C THR A 23 -44.06 -14.09 -40.84
N SER A 24 -43.61 -13.09 -41.61
CA SER A 24 -42.19 -12.93 -41.97
C SER A 24 -41.41 -12.03 -41.00
N THR A 25 -42.07 -11.05 -40.36
CA THR A 25 -41.42 -10.13 -39.42
C THR A 25 -41.11 -10.81 -38.07
N ARG A 26 -42.02 -11.66 -37.57
CA ARG A 26 -41.84 -12.38 -36.30
C ARG A 26 -40.68 -13.38 -36.30
N MET A 27 -40.34 -13.99 -37.45
CA MET A 27 -39.20 -14.90 -37.54
C MET A 27 -37.85 -14.16 -37.57
N ARG A 28 -37.81 -12.95 -38.13
CA ARG A 28 -36.62 -12.09 -38.15
C ARG A 28 -36.31 -11.50 -36.77
N ASP A 29 -37.35 -11.22 -35.98
CA ASP A 29 -37.22 -10.78 -34.59
C ASP A 29 -36.80 -11.92 -33.65
N ALA A 30 -37.26 -13.16 -33.88
CA ALA A 30 -36.86 -14.32 -33.09
C ALA A 30 -35.39 -14.72 -33.31
N SER A 31 -34.85 -14.54 -34.52
CA SER A 31 -33.42 -14.73 -34.79
C SER A 31 -32.58 -13.56 -34.28
N SER A 32 -33.07 -12.32 -34.40
CA SER A 32 -32.44 -11.11 -33.85
C SER A 32 -32.33 -11.14 -32.32
N THR A 33 -33.38 -11.58 -31.62
CA THR A 33 -33.37 -11.75 -30.15
C THR A 33 -32.44 -12.87 -29.69
N LYS A 34 -32.30 -13.95 -30.46
CA LYS A 34 -31.30 -15.00 -30.19
C LYS A 34 -29.88 -14.50 -30.43
N LEU A 35 -29.64 -13.70 -31.46
CA LEU A 35 -28.34 -13.10 -31.75
C LEU A 35 -27.94 -12.04 -30.71
N THR A 36 -28.88 -11.22 -30.24
CA THR A 36 -28.62 -10.26 -29.14
C THR A 36 -28.38 -10.99 -27.82
N LYS A 37 -29.09 -12.09 -27.54
CA LYS A 37 -28.78 -12.97 -26.39
C LYS A 37 -27.40 -13.62 -26.50
N LEU A 38 -27.01 -14.09 -27.67
CA LEU A 38 -25.67 -14.63 -27.88
C LEU A 38 -24.59 -13.56 -27.75
N ALA A 39 -24.81 -12.35 -28.29
CA ALA A 39 -23.88 -11.23 -28.19
C ALA A 39 -23.74 -10.72 -26.74
N THR A 40 -24.83 -10.69 -25.97
CA THR A 40 -24.81 -10.32 -24.55
C THR A 40 -24.15 -11.40 -23.69
N ASN A 41 -24.40 -12.68 -23.98
CA ASN A 41 -23.73 -13.80 -23.30
C ASN A 41 -22.22 -13.80 -23.59
N LEU A 42 -21.81 -13.62 -24.86
CA LEU A 42 -20.40 -13.49 -25.23
C LEU A 42 -19.74 -12.26 -24.59
N GLY A 43 -20.45 -11.14 -24.49
CA GLY A 43 -19.97 -9.94 -23.80
C GLY A 43 -19.79 -10.18 -22.30
N ASN A 44 -20.72 -10.87 -21.65
CA ASN A 44 -20.62 -11.22 -20.24
C ASN A 44 -19.48 -12.21 -19.97
N ASP A 45 -19.29 -13.22 -20.83
CA ASP A 45 -18.20 -14.19 -20.72
C ASP A 45 -16.83 -13.52 -20.86
N GLU A 46 -16.69 -12.57 -21.78
CA GLU A 46 -15.46 -11.79 -21.96
C GLU A 46 -15.18 -10.85 -20.78
N VAL A 47 -16.22 -10.21 -20.23
CA VAL A 47 -16.09 -9.40 -19.00
C VAL A 47 -15.70 -10.28 -17.81
N GLN A 48 -16.29 -11.46 -17.67
CA GLN A 48 -15.95 -12.40 -16.59
C GLN A 48 -14.50 -12.87 -16.70
N LYS A 49 -14.04 -13.25 -17.90
CA LYS A 49 -12.63 -13.62 -18.12
C LYS A 49 -11.66 -12.50 -17.75
N ARG A 50 -12.01 -11.24 -18.05
CA ARG A 50 -11.18 -10.08 -17.67
C ARG A 50 -11.15 -9.86 -16.17
N LEU A 51 -12.29 -10.02 -15.49
CA LEU A 51 -12.36 -9.94 -14.03
C LEU A 51 -11.55 -11.06 -13.38
N ASP A 52 -11.65 -12.29 -13.87
CA ASP A 52 -10.92 -13.43 -13.36
C ASP A 52 -9.40 -13.24 -13.53
N LYS A 53 -8.97 -12.71 -14.69
CA LYS A 53 -7.57 -12.34 -14.93
C LYS A 53 -7.09 -11.21 -14.00
N GLY A 54 -7.93 -10.19 -13.78
CA GLY A 54 -7.65 -9.10 -12.85
C GLY A 54 -7.52 -9.57 -11.40
N ASN A 55 -8.42 -10.45 -10.96
CA ASN A 55 -8.38 -11.06 -9.63
C ASN A 55 -7.12 -11.92 -9.46
N ALA A 56 -6.77 -12.75 -10.44
CA ALA A 56 -5.55 -13.56 -10.40
C ALA A 56 -4.28 -12.70 -10.27
N SER A 57 -4.19 -11.62 -11.06
CA SER A 57 -3.06 -10.69 -10.99
C SER A 57 -3.01 -9.94 -9.64
N ARG A 58 -4.16 -9.49 -9.13
CA ARG A 58 -4.27 -8.88 -7.80
C ARG A 58 -3.76 -9.83 -6.72
N ASP A 59 -4.20 -11.08 -6.74
CA ASP A 59 -3.85 -12.07 -5.72
C ASP A 59 -2.36 -12.44 -5.78
N GLU A 60 -1.76 -12.48 -6.97
CA GLU A 60 -0.32 -12.65 -7.15
C GLU A 60 0.47 -11.46 -6.57
N MET A 61 0.04 -10.23 -6.84
CA MET A 61 0.66 -9.03 -6.28
C MET A 61 0.54 -8.95 -4.76
N LEU A 62 -0.61 -9.32 -4.20
CA LEU A 62 -0.82 -9.35 -2.75
C LEU A 62 0.07 -10.40 -2.07
N LYS A 63 0.23 -11.59 -2.67
CA LYS A 63 1.15 -12.62 -2.15
C LYS A 63 2.59 -12.13 -2.16
N PHE A 64 3.06 -11.59 -3.29
CA PHE A 64 4.40 -11.02 -3.39
C PHE A 64 4.63 -9.93 -2.34
N LEU A 65 3.64 -9.06 -2.12
CA LEU A 65 3.73 -7.98 -1.15
C LEU A 65 3.90 -8.49 0.28
N VAL A 66 3.11 -9.50 0.68
CA VAL A 66 3.23 -10.13 2.00
C VAL A 66 4.61 -10.75 2.18
N GLU A 67 5.09 -11.51 1.18
CA GLU A 67 6.43 -12.10 1.20
C GLU A 67 7.53 -11.04 1.34
N ARG A 68 7.40 -9.89 0.66
CA ARG A 68 8.36 -8.78 0.79
C ARG A 68 8.30 -8.10 2.14
N LEU A 69 7.11 -7.90 2.71
CA LEU A 69 6.99 -7.34 4.06
C LEU A 69 7.68 -8.22 5.11
N ASP A 70 7.56 -9.53 5.00
CA ASP A 70 8.27 -10.47 5.89
C ASP A 70 9.79 -10.35 5.75
N VAL A 71 10.30 -10.32 4.51
CA VAL A 71 11.75 -10.12 4.26
C VAL A 71 12.25 -8.81 4.85
N VAL A 72 11.54 -7.71 4.61
CA VAL A 72 11.88 -6.38 5.16
C VAL A 72 11.89 -6.43 6.68
N ARG A 73 10.90 -7.07 7.29
CA ARG A 73 10.81 -7.20 8.74
C ARG A 73 11.98 -8.01 9.30
N ASP A 74 12.35 -9.11 8.69
CA ASP A 74 13.47 -9.95 9.13
C ASP A 74 14.81 -9.20 9.04
N VAL A 75 15.02 -8.40 7.99
CA VAL A 75 16.19 -7.52 7.88
C VAL A 75 16.17 -6.45 8.96
N GLN A 76 15.03 -5.80 9.19
CA GLN A 76 14.88 -4.79 10.23
C GLN A 76 15.13 -5.36 11.63
N VAL A 77 14.67 -6.57 11.94
CA VAL A 77 14.92 -7.25 13.22
C VAL A 77 16.42 -7.52 13.42
N ARG A 78 17.12 -7.97 12.37
CA ARG A 78 18.59 -8.10 12.39
C ARG A 78 19.27 -6.76 12.65
N GLU A 79 18.79 -5.68 12.05
CA GLU A 79 19.34 -4.34 12.27
C GLU A 79 19.06 -3.82 13.69
N ILE A 80 17.87 -4.06 14.26
CA ILE A 80 17.54 -3.73 15.66
C ILE A 80 18.47 -4.47 16.63
N ALA A 81 18.78 -5.74 16.36
CA ALA A 81 19.69 -6.52 17.20
C ALA A 81 21.09 -5.87 17.27
N LEU A 82 21.52 -5.21 16.19
CA LEU A 82 22.78 -4.46 16.13
C LEU A 82 22.74 -3.13 16.91
N CYS A 83 21.56 -2.61 17.21
CA CYS A 83 21.38 -1.42 18.06
C CYS A 83 21.53 -1.74 19.56
N SER A 84 21.68 -3.02 19.96
CA SER A 84 21.85 -3.40 21.37
C SER A 84 23.25 -3.08 21.91
N LYS A 85 23.36 -2.88 23.24
CA LYS A 85 24.63 -2.54 23.92
C LYS A 85 25.77 -3.51 23.59
N GLN A 86 25.48 -4.80 23.47
CA GLN A 86 26.50 -5.82 23.19
C GLN A 86 26.97 -5.81 21.74
N ALA A 87 26.07 -5.53 20.78
CA ALA A 87 26.43 -5.39 19.37
C ALA A 87 27.12 -4.05 19.04
N SER A 88 26.92 -3.03 19.87
CA SER A 88 27.62 -1.74 19.74
C SER A 88 29.15 -1.88 19.77
N TRP A 89 29.68 -2.87 20.50
CA TRP A 89 31.13 -3.09 20.57
C TRP A 89 31.71 -3.69 19.28
N ASP A 90 30.98 -4.60 18.62
CA ASP A 90 31.37 -5.12 17.31
C ASP A 90 31.28 -4.04 16.22
N PHE A 91 30.32 -3.12 16.33
CA PHE A 91 30.26 -1.92 15.49
C PHE A 91 31.51 -1.04 15.68
N TRP A 92 31.90 -0.73 16.92
CA TRP A 92 33.09 0.09 17.20
C TRP A 92 34.39 -0.56 16.72
N ARG A 93 34.53 -1.88 16.87
CA ARG A 93 35.65 -2.63 16.27
C ARG A 93 35.68 -2.49 14.75
N LEU A 94 34.52 -2.57 14.09
CA LEU A 94 34.45 -2.45 12.64
C LEU A 94 34.85 -1.04 12.18
N VAL A 95 34.38 0.00 12.87
CA VAL A 95 34.75 1.41 12.63
C VAL A 95 36.26 1.61 12.81
N GLN A 96 36.84 1.00 13.85
CA GLN A 96 38.27 1.08 14.11
C GLN A 96 39.11 0.39 13.02
N ASN A 97 38.63 -0.74 12.47
CA ASN A 97 39.35 -1.52 11.47
C ASN A 97 39.12 -1.06 10.02
N GLN A 98 37.95 -0.49 9.69
CA GLN A 98 37.58 -0.09 8.31
C GLN A 98 37.56 1.44 8.09
N GLY A 99 37.80 2.23 9.14
CA GLY A 99 37.79 3.70 9.07
C GLY A 99 36.40 4.33 9.24
N ALA A 100 36.34 5.66 9.17
CA ALA A 100 35.17 6.47 9.53
C ALA A 100 33.94 6.36 8.60
N HIS A 101 33.98 5.51 7.56
CA HIS A 101 32.92 5.39 6.55
C HIS A 101 31.99 4.17 6.77
N VAL A 102 31.80 3.74 8.02
CA VAL A 102 30.85 2.67 8.34
C VAL A 102 29.52 3.29 8.75
N ASP A 103 28.48 3.06 7.94
CA ASP A 103 27.12 3.49 8.26
C ASP A 103 26.62 2.80 9.52
N ARG A 104 25.97 3.58 10.39
CA ARG A 104 25.32 3.08 11.61
C ARG A 104 24.06 2.29 11.25
N PRO A 105 23.74 1.22 12.01
CA PRO A 105 22.45 0.56 11.87
C PRO A 105 21.34 1.57 12.21
N ASP A 106 20.36 1.67 11.33
CA ASP A 106 19.19 2.53 11.49
C ASP A 106 17.94 1.77 11.05
N PRO A 107 17.24 1.10 11.98
CA PRO A 107 16.02 0.37 11.68
C PRO A 107 14.86 1.22 11.18
N THR A 108 14.92 2.56 11.33
CA THR A 108 13.84 3.47 10.90
C THR A 108 13.81 3.68 9.39
N ARG A 109 14.89 3.36 8.67
CA ARG A 109 14.96 3.42 7.20
C ARG A 109 13.87 2.59 6.51
N TRP A 110 13.41 1.53 7.16
CA TRP A 110 12.41 0.60 6.62
C TRP A 110 10.97 1.12 6.75
N CYS A 111 10.72 2.16 7.56
CA CYS A 111 9.38 2.67 7.80
C CYS A 111 8.68 3.12 6.52
N GLU A 112 9.39 3.80 5.62
CA GLU A 112 8.82 4.26 4.35
C GLU A 112 8.49 3.08 3.42
N VAL A 113 9.32 2.03 3.42
CA VAL A 113 9.06 0.80 2.66
C VAL A 113 7.79 0.13 3.14
N GLY A 114 7.63 -0.03 4.46
CA GLY A 114 6.42 -0.58 5.06
C GLY A 114 5.16 0.23 4.70
N ARG A 115 5.25 1.57 4.81
CA ARG A 115 4.14 2.48 4.44
C ARG A 115 3.73 2.35 2.98
N LEU A 116 4.69 2.30 2.05
CA LEU A 116 4.40 2.19 0.63
C LEU A 116 3.77 0.84 0.26
N TYR A 117 4.22 -0.26 0.87
CA TYR A 117 3.58 -1.56 0.70
C TYR A 117 2.16 -1.60 1.30
N GLU A 118 1.92 -0.99 2.46
CA GLU A 118 0.56 -0.88 3.01
C GLU A 118 -0.39 -0.13 2.07
N VAL A 119 0.05 1.01 1.53
CA VAL A 119 -0.71 1.81 0.56
C VAL A 119 -0.97 1.01 -0.73
N ALA A 120 0.02 0.27 -1.21
CA ALA A 120 -0.14 -0.61 -2.36
C ALA A 120 -1.19 -1.71 -2.10
N ALA A 121 -1.12 -2.39 -0.96
CA ALA A 121 -2.08 -3.42 -0.56
C ALA A 121 -3.51 -2.85 -0.50
N TYR A 122 -3.67 -1.64 0.04
CA TYR A 122 -4.96 -0.95 0.07
C TYR A 122 -5.55 -0.68 -1.32
N HIS A 123 -4.73 -0.24 -2.28
CA HIS A 123 -5.18 -0.02 -3.65
C HIS A 123 -5.55 -1.33 -4.35
N LEU A 124 -4.75 -2.39 -4.16
CA LEU A 124 -5.05 -3.72 -4.68
C LEU A 124 -6.36 -4.27 -4.13
N CYS A 125 -6.61 -4.14 -2.82
CA CYS A 125 -7.83 -4.62 -2.19
C CYS A 125 -9.09 -3.85 -2.63
N ARG A 126 -8.94 -2.61 -3.10
CA ARG A 126 -10.03 -1.81 -3.70
C ARG A 126 -10.29 -2.14 -5.17
N GLY A 127 -9.48 -3.01 -5.77
CA GLY A 127 -9.58 -3.37 -7.18
C GLY A 127 -8.81 -2.45 -8.13
N ASP A 128 -8.08 -1.46 -7.61
CA ASP A 128 -7.25 -0.55 -8.40
C ASP A 128 -5.85 -1.14 -8.60
N VAL A 129 -5.79 -2.14 -9.49
CA VAL A 129 -4.57 -2.90 -9.80
C VAL A 129 -3.45 -2.01 -10.34
N ALA A 130 -3.78 -1.03 -11.18
CA ALA A 130 -2.80 -0.14 -11.79
C ALA A 130 -2.13 0.78 -10.75
N ARG A 131 -2.91 1.38 -9.84
CA ARG A 131 -2.33 2.19 -8.76
C ARG A 131 -1.59 1.32 -7.75
N GLY A 132 -2.13 0.17 -7.39
CA GLY A 132 -1.47 -0.78 -6.50
C GLY A 132 -0.06 -1.14 -7.00
N ALA A 133 0.07 -1.51 -8.26
CA ALA A 133 1.35 -1.84 -8.86
C ALA A 133 2.32 -0.64 -8.98
N ALA A 134 1.80 0.57 -9.24
CA ALA A 134 2.63 1.78 -9.25
C ALA A 134 3.24 2.06 -7.86
N GLU A 135 2.44 1.89 -6.80
CA GLU A 135 2.93 2.03 -5.42
C GLU A 135 3.86 0.88 -5.03
N MET A 136 3.62 -0.37 -5.48
CA MET A 136 4.57 -1.48 -5.29
C MET A 136 5.93 -1.20 -5.93
N LYS A 137 5.95 -0.58 -7.11
CA LYS A 137 7.20 -0.21 -7.78
C LYS A 137 7.96 0.85 -6.97
N ARG A 138 7.25 1.85 -6.44
CA ARG A 138 7.86 2.84 -5.54
C ARG A 138 8.38 2.21 -4.25
N ALA A 139 7.64 1.26 -3.67
CA ALA A 139 8.06 0.50 -2.50
C ALA A 139 9.36 -0.28 -2.79
N ALA A 140 9.43 -0.98 -3.93
CA ALA A 140 10.62 -1.71 -4.36
C ALA A 140 11.83 -0.81 -4.61
N ASP A 141 11.61 0.40 -5.16
CA ASP A 141 12.69 1.36 -5.35
C ASP A 141 13.19 1.94 -4.01
N ALA A 142 12.28 2.24 -3.08
CA ALA A 142 12.62 2.64 -1.72
C ALA A 142 13.36 1.51 -0.96
N GLU A 143 12.95 0.27 -1.16
CA GLU A 143 13.58 -0.92 -0.61
C GLU A 143 15.02 -1.07 -1.11
N LYS A 144 15.26 -0.89 -2.42
CA LYS A 144 16.63 -0.89 -2.98
C LYS A 144 17.49 0.18 -2.32
N VAL A 145 16.97 1.39 -2.12
CA VAL A 145 17.68 2.47 -1.44
C VAL A 145 18.00 2.08 0.01
N ALA A 146 17.04 1.50 0.74
CA ALA A 146 17.27 0.98 2.09
C ALA A 146 18.36 -0.09 2.13
N PHE A 147 18.35 -1.05 1.18
CA PHE A 147 19.40 -2.08 1.08
C PHE A 147 20.78 -1.50 0.73
N THR A 148 20.86 -0.47 -0.10
CA THR A 148 22.16 0.16 -0.42
C THR A 148 22.78 0.91 0.76
N SER A 149 21.95 1.35 1.71
CA SER A 149 22.36 2.09 2.90
C SER A 149 22.47 1.22 4.16
N LEU A 150 22.32 -0.11 4.00
CA LEU A 150 22.52 -1.06 5.09
C LEU A 150 23.99 -1.15 5.49
N THR A 151 24.22 -1.21 6.79
CA THR A 151 25.54 -1.49 7.33
C THR A 151 25.99 -2.91 6.96
N LYS A 152 27.30 -3.09 6.71
CA LYS A 152 27.89 -4.39 6.33
C LYS A 152 27.72 -5.48 7.40
N LEU A 153 27.39 -5.09 8.63
CA LEU A 153 27.15 -5.99 9.75
C LEU A 153 25.80 -6.73 9.64
N VAL A 154 24.84 -6.17 8.90
CA VAL A 154 23.58 -6.84 8.65
C VAL A 154 23.80 -7.89 7.56
N GLN A 155 23.93 -9.15 7.98
CA GLN A 155 24.02 -10.27 7.07
C GLN A 155 22.74 -10.37 6.26
N THR A 156 22.84 -10.21 4.94
CA THR A 156 21.74 -10.32 3.98
C THR A 156 22.15 -11.21 2.83
N THR A 157 21.22 -12.01 2.31
CA THR A 157 21.43 -12.84 1.13
C THR A 157 21.18 -12.04 -0.15
N GLU A 158 21.72 -12.50 -1.28
CA GLU A 158 21.46 -11.87 -2.59
C GLU A 158 19.97 -11.95 -2.97
N GLN A 159 19.30 -13.06 -2.59
CA GLN A 159 17.88 -13.27 -2.77
C GLN A 159 17.04 -12.19 -2.05
N GLU A 160 17.43 -11.81 -0.82
CA GLU A 160 16.73 -10.78 -0.05
C GLU A 160 16.88 -9.40 -0.69
N ARG A 161 18.02 -9.12 -1.32
CA ARG A 161 18.34 -7.84 -1.98
C ARG A 161 17.71 -7.70 -3.36
N SER A 162 17.43 -8.83 -4.03
CA SER A 162 16.82 -8.83 -5.35
C SER A 162 15.31 -8.62 -5.22
N VAL A 163 14.83 -7.48 -5.74
CA VAL A 163 13.40 -7.13 -5.75
C VAL A 163 12.95 -7.01 -7.20
N GLU A 164 12.26 -8.04 -7.67
CA GLU A 164 11.60 -8.07 -8.97
C GLU A 164 10.09 -7.96 -8.78
N VAL A 165 9.55 -6.78 -9.06
CA VAL A 165 8.11 -6.55 -8.98
C VAL A 165 7.43 -7.29 -10.13
N PRO A 166 6.39 -8.10 -9.88
CA PRO A 166 5.69 -8.82 -10.93
C PRO A 166 5.13 -7.85 -11.98
N ALA A 167 5.26 -8.22 -13.25
CA ALA A 167 4.73 -7.42 -14.34
C ALA A 167 3.21 -7.39 -14.27
N VAL A 168 2.62 -6.19 -14.25
CA VAL A 168 1.17 -6.03 -14.39
C VAL A 168 0.80 -6.49 -15.79
N ALA A 169 -0.16 -7.41 -15.90
CA ALA A 169 -0.67 -7.79 -17.20
C ALA A 169 -1.22 -6.53 -17.90
N GLU A 170 -0.58 -6.13 -19.00
CA GLU A 170 -1.07 -5.05 -19.87
C GLU A 170 -2.47 -5.44 -20.38
N GLY A 171 -3.48 -4.87 -19.75
CA GLY A 171 -4.88 -5.04 -20.07
C GLY A 171 -5.59 -3.72 -19.80
N PRO A 172 -6.67 -3.41 -20.54
CA PRO A 172 -7.34 -2.13 -20.44
C PRO A 172 -7.94 -1.97 -19.04
N GLN A 173 -7.22 -1.28 -18.15
CA GLN A 173 -7.65 -0.83 -16.81
C GLN A 173 -8.67 -1.77 -16.16
N GLY A 174 -8.37 -3.07 -16.18
CA GLY A 174 -9.29 -4.10 -15.73
C GLY A 174 -9.35 -4.03 -14.22
N GLY A 175 -10.36 -3.36 -13.67
CA GLY A 175 -10.60 -3.36 -12.23
C GLY A 175 -10.73 -4.80 -11.75
N ALA A 176 -9.98 -5.16 -10.71
CA ALA A 176 -10.25 -6.40 -9.99
C ALA A 176 -11.46 -6.18 -9.08
N GLY A 177 -12.10 -7.26 -8.63
CA GLY A 177 -13.07 -7.16 -7.56
C GLY A 177 -12.43 -6.58 -6.30
N ALA A 178 -13.23 -6.00 -5.41
CA ALA A 178 -12.73 -5.68 -4.07
C ALA A 178 -12.45 -6.99 -3.30
N CYS A 179 -11.43 -7.02 -2.45
CA CYS A 179 -11.15 -8.12 -1.53
C CYS A 179 -10.86 -7.62 -0.11
N ALA A 180 -10.89 -8.54 0.84
CA ALA A 180 -10.40 -8.29 2.18
C ALA A 180 -8.88 -8.10 2.17
N MET A 181 -8.36 -7.34 3.13
CA MET A 181 -6.93 -7.21 3.36
C MET A 181 -6.37 -8.57 3.82
N PRO A 182 -5.26 -9.07 3.26
CA PRO A 182 -4.67 -10.32 3.71
C PRO A 182 -3.94 -10.19 5.05
N ASP A 183 -3.94 -11.27 5.84
CA ASP A 183 -3.44 -11.32 7.24
C ASP A 183 -1.92 -11.10 7.41
N GLY A 184 -1.17 -10.76 6.35
CA GLY A 184 0.26 -10.44 6.41
C GLY A 184 0.58 -8.95 6.29
N VAL A 185 -0.41 -8.11 5.96
CA VAL A 185 -0.18 -6.66 5.76
C VAL A 185 0.06 -5.95 7.10
N ASP A 186 -0.39 -6.50 8.22
CA ASP A 186 -0.16 -5.96 9.56
C ASP A 186 1.34 -5.87 9.92
N VAL A 187 2.19 -6.65 9.24
CA VAL A 187 3.65 -6.54 9.35
C VAL A 187 4.14 -5.15 8.95
N ALA A 188 3.47 -4.48 7.99
CA ALA A 188 3.79 -3.11 7.62
C ALA A 188 3.65 -2.13 8.80
N THR A 189 2.61 -2.30 9.64
CA THR A 189 2.43 -1.50 10.84
C THR A 189 3.53 -1.79 11.87
N GLN A 190 3.98 -3.03 12.00
CA GLN A 190 5.09 -3.39 12.87
C GLN A 190 6.42 -2.77 12.41
N ILE A 191 6.65 -2.74 11.09
CA ILE A 191 7.83 -2.10 10.49
C ILE A 191 7.81 -0.60 10.78
N GLN A 192 6.66 0.05 10.66
CA GLN A 192 6.49 1.49 10.91
C GLN A 192 6.66 1.86 12.40
N ASN A 193 6.19 1.01 13.32
CA ASN A 193 6.26 1.26 14.77
C ASN A 193 7.59 0.86 15.42
N VAL A 194 8.67 0.75 14.63
CA VAL A 194 9.99 0.32 15.14
C VAL A 194 10.57 1.26 16.19
N THR A 195 10.20 2.55 16.15
CA THR A 195 10.64 3.57 17.09
C THR A 195 10.23 3.27 18.53
N GLU A 196 9.06 2.65 18.74
CA GLU A 196 8.62 2.18 20.06
C GLU A 196 9.47 1.03 20.57
N THR A 197 9.95 0.17 19.66
CA THR A 197 10.83 -0.95 20.01
C THR A 197 12.23 -0.45 20.38
N LEU A 198 12.72 0.57 19.66
CA LEU A 198 14.00 1.21 19.97
C LEU A 198 13.98 1.94 21.32
N ARG A 199 12.88 2.62 21.68
CA ARG A 199 12.73 3.27 22.99
C ARG A 199 12.72 2.29 24.18
N LYS A 200 12.39 1.02 23.95
CA LYS A 200 12.38 -0.03 24.98
C LYS A 200 13.75 -0.68 25.16
N LEU A 201 14.71 -0.42 24.27
CA LEU A 201 16.09 -0.82 24.50
C LEU A 201 16.60 -0.06 25.72
N PRO A 202 17.33 -0.71 26.64
CA PRO A 202 17.78 -0.09 27.87
C PRO A 202 18.50 1.20 27.51
N ASP A 203 17.95 2.32 27.99
CA ASP A 203 18.40 3.65 27.65
C ASP A 203 19.93 3.66 27.69
N GLN A 204 20.50 4.23 26.65
CA GLN A 204 21.85 4.71 26.69
C GLN A 204 21.81 5.87 27.68
N GLU A 205 21.76 5.56 28.99
CA GLU A 205 22.06 6.52 30.04
C GLU A 205 23.32 7.21 29.55
N ARG A 206 23.18 8.50 29.26
CA ARG A 206 24.29 9.36 28.89
C ARG A 206 25.27 9.18 30.03
N THR A 207 26.29 8.37 29.79
CA THR A 207 27.39 8.19 30.73
C THR A 207 27.85 9.58 31.06
N GLN A 208 27.69 9.91 32.34
CA GLN A 208 28.31 10.96 33.11
C GLN A 208 29.29 11.79 32.30
N ASP A 209 29.05 13.10 32.26
CA ASP A 209 29.96 14.05 31.64
C ASP A 209 31.41 13.69 32.03
N PRO A 210 32.35 13.71 31.08
CA PRO A 210 33.71 13.35 31.39
C PRO A 210 34.24 14.14 32.57
N TRP A 211 35.11 13.53 33.39
CA TRP A 211 35.72 14.18 34.56
C TRP A 211 36.54 15.45 34.24
N TRP A 212 36.63 15.86 32.97
CA TRP A 212 37.31 17.06 32.49
C TRP A 212 36.35 18.20 32.05
N THR A 213 35.05 18.09 32.29
CA THR A 213 34.04 19.14 32.03
C THR A 213 33.53 19.85 33.29
N GLU A 214 34.10 19.57 34.47
CA GLU A 214 33.87 20.38 35.67
C GLU A 214 34.93 21.49 35.77
N ASP A 215 34.68 22.64 35.15
CA ASP A 215 35.13 23.96 35.63
C ASP A 215 34.47 25.05 34.76
N GLU A 216 34.00 26.12 35.42
CA GLU A 216 33.28 27.30 34.88
C GLU A 216 31.74 27.26 34.84
N GLU A 217 31.04 27.05 35.98
CA GLU A 217 29.70 27.67 36.21
C GLU A 217 29.17 27.49 37.66
N GLU A 218 29.86 27.95 38.71
CA GLU A 218 29.25 28.09 40.05
C GLU A 218 29.81 29.30 40.87
N GLU A 219 29.88 30.48 40.25
CA GLU A 219 30.07 31.77 40.95
C GLU A 219 28.84 32.68 40.78
N GLU A 220 27.64 32.25 41.17
CA GLU A 220 26.52 33.20 41.32
C GLU A 220 25.39 32.61 42.19
N LYS A 221 25.54 32.69 43.52
CA LYS A 221 24.45 32.84 44.52
C LYS A 221 24.98 32.60 45.93
N LYS A 222 25.54 33.64 46.56
CA LYS A 222 25.54 33.78 48.03
C LYS A 222 25.95 35.18 48.49
N GLU A 223 25.22 36.21 48.05
CA GLU A 223 25.15 37.46 48.81
C GLU A 223 23.71 37.94 48.88
N GLY A 224 23.21 38.12 50.11
CA GLY A 224 21.96 38.83 50.37
C GLY A 224 20.97 38.13 51.29
N LYS A 225 21.27 38.09 52.61
CA LYS A 225 20.32 38.57 53.63
C LYS A 225 21.00 38.68 55.00
N GLY A 226 21.23 39.93 55.41
CA GLY A 226 21.55 40.27 56.80
C GLY A 226 20.31 40.19 57.70
N ASP A 227 20.60 39.97 58.98
CA ASP A 227 19.99 40.51 60.20
C ASP A 227 18.47 40.77 60.22
N ASP A 228 17.76 40.18 61.20
CA ASP A 228 17.56 40.86 62.49
C ASP A 228 16.81 39.99 63.54
N GLU A 229 16.86 40.48 64.79
CA GLU A 229 16.06 40.14 65.99
C GLU A 229 16.52 38.99 66.92
N LYS A 230 17.42 39.38 67.83
CA LYS A 230 17.36 39.03 69.26
C LYS A 230 16.54 40.11 70.00
N GLY A 231 15.76 39.70 71.00
CA GLY A 231 15.44 40.55 72.17
C GLY A 231 13.98 40.66 72.50
#